data_AF-A0A2T0XEC7-F1
#
_entry.id   AF-A0A2T0XEC7-F1
#
_cell.length_a   1.000
_cell.length_b   1.000
_cell.length_c   1.000
_cell.angle_alpha   90.00
_cell.angle_beta   90.00
_cell.angle_gamma   90.00
#
_symmetry.space_group_name_H-M   'P 1'
#
loop_
_entity.id
_entity.type
_entity.pdbx_description
1 polymer ?
#
loop_
_entity_poly.entity_id
_entity_poly.type
_entity_poly.pdbx_seq_one_letter_code
_entity_poly.pdbx_strand_id
1 'polypeptide(L)'
;MGKFYEAVSQELILYARQLGWFHSIPNSSPKTGSVTKRPANAASTSRLELLQANGGIPLFPEVARGEYLLAHWFELGLTATSGMGLCPLSFQEINAFAKCNGINLLAWESVTLRRMSTEYVMQLGAGETPECPPPYGDPVNQFDREIVEKKISSAFRALISARVS
;
A
#
# COMPACT_ATOMS: atom_id res chain seq x y z
N MET A 1 8.12 -23.18 13.29
CA MET A 1 8.13 -23.18 11.82
C MET A 1 9.57 -23.39 11.34
N GLY A 2 9.84 -24.11 10.26
CA GLY A 2 11.21 -24.29 9.75
C GLY A 2 11.79 -22.96 9.24
N LYS A 3 13.12 -22.75 9.36
CA LYS A 3 13.79 -21.48 9.00
C LYS A 3 13.48 -21.01 7.57
N PHE A 4 13.29 -21.95 6.64
CA PHE A 4 12.92 -21.66 5.25
C PHE A 4 11.55 -20.97 5.15
N TYR A 5 10.49 -21.59 5.70
CA TYR A 5 9.14 -21.04 5.63
C TYR A 5 9.00 -19.71 6.37
N GLU A 6 9.78 -19.51 7.44
CA GLU A 6 9.81 -18.22 8.13
C GLU A 6 10.37 -17.13 7.20
N ALA A 7 11.48 -17.38 6.50
CA ALA A 7 12.06 -16.40 5.57
C ALA A 7 11.07 -16.02 4.46
N VAL A 8 10.41 -17.01 3.83
CA VAL A 8 9.38 -16.78 2.81
C VAL A 8 8.22 -15.96 3.38
N SER A 9 7.78 -16.29 4.60
CA SER A 9 6.69 -15.55 5.24
C SER A 9 7.06 -14.10 5.52
N GLN A 10 8.30 -13.82 5.91
CA GLN A 10 8.76 -12.45 6.15
C GLN A 10 8.83 -11.62 4.86
N GLU A 11 9.25 -12.21 3.74
CA GLU A 11 9.22 -11.56 2.42
C GLU A 11 7.78 -11.16 2.03
N LEU A 12 6.82 -12.09 2.16
CA LEU A 12 5.41 -11.85 1.88
C LEU A 12 4.76 -10.81 2.82
N ILE A 13 5.12 -10.84 4.10
CA ILE A 13 4.66 -9.86 5.09
C ILE A 13 5.20 -8.47 4.76
N LEU A 14 6.48 -8.35 4.37
CA LEU A 14 7.05 -7.07 3.96
C LEU A 14 6.34 -6.49 2.74
N TYR A 15 5.98 -7.35 1.77
CA TYR A 15 5.16 -6.96 0.63
C TYR A 15 3.80 -6.43 1.08
N ALA A 16 3.11 -7.15 1.96
CA ALA A 16 1.79 -6.75 2.47
C ALA A 16 1.84 -5.40 3.21
N ARG A 17 2.89 -5.16 4.00
CA ARG A 17 3.13 -3.86 4.64
C ARG A 17 3.33 -2.77 3.60
N GLN A 18 4.22 -2.98 2.63
CA GLN A 18 4.48 -1.99 1.59
C GLN A 18 3.19 -1.61 0.84
N LEU A 19 2.36 -2.61 0.52
CA LEU A 19 1.05 -2.38 -0.10
C LEU A 19 0.10 -1.58 0.82
N GLY A 20 0.06 -1.89 2.12
CA GLY A 20 -0.72 -1.13 3.10
C GLY A 20 -0.28 0.33 3.20
N TRP A 21 1.02 0.60 3.14
CA TRP A 21 1.55 1.97 3.08
C TRP A 21 1.08 2.68 1.81
N PHE A 22 1.20 2.04 0.65
CA PHE A 22 0.74 2.61 -0.63
C PHE A 22 -0.77 2.92 -0.65
N HIS A 23 -1.59 2.05 -0.07
CA HIS A 23 -3.04 2.24 0.00
C HIS A 23 -3.47 3.23 1.09
N SER A 24 -2.57 3.64 1.99
CA SER A 24 -2.88 4.60 3.04
C SER A 24 -3.15 5.99 2.46
N ILE A 25 -3.99 6.75 3.17
CA ILE A 25 -4.32 8.13 2.85
C ILE A 25 -3.77 8.99 3.99
N PRO A 26 -2.68 9.73 3.77
CA PRO A 26 -2.11 10.60 4.80
C PRO A 26 -3.10 11.69 5.23
N ASN A 27 -3.27 11.83 6.54
CA ASN A 27 -3.99 12.95 7.13
C ASN A 27 -3.27 14.27 6.76
N SER A 28 -4.02 15.37 6.67
CA SER A 28 -3.36 16.67 6.47
C SER A 28 -2.48 16.96 7.69
N SER A 29 -1.17 17.10 7.48
CA SER A 29 -0.31 17.62 8.55
C SER A 29 -0.84 19.01 8.95
N PRO A 30 -1.13 19.27 10.24
CA PRO A 30 -1.44 20.60 10.70
C PRO A 30 -0.14 21.41 10.62
N LYS A 31 0.11 22.06 9.47
CA LYS A 31 1.19 23.05 9.40
C LYS A 31 0.93 24.13 10.44
N THR A 32 1.91 24.32 11.32
CA THR A 32 2.01 25.41 12.28
C THR A 32 1.62 26.73 11.61
N GLY A 33 0.49 27.32 12.00
CA GLY A 33 0.13 28.70 11.66
C GLY A 33 -0.93 28.95 10.57
N SER A 34 -1.54 27.95 9.92
CA SER A 34 -2.66 28.21 8.99
C SER A 34 -3.94 27.50 9.42
N VAL A 35 -4.87 28.27 9.99
CA VAL A 35 -6.27 27.87 10.27
C VAL A 35 -7.07 27.87 8.96
N THR A 36 -6.62 27.12 7.96
CA THR A 36 -7.47 26.80 6.82
C THR A 36 -7.82 25.33 6.92
N LYS A 37 -9.02 25.07 7.49
CA LYS A 37 -9.67 23.76 7.43
C LYS A 37 -9.62 23.30 5.97
N ARG A 38 -9.12 22.09 5.73
CA ARG A 38 -9.24 21.41 4.43
C ARG A 38 -10.71 21.51 4.01
N PRO A 39 -11.04 21.94 2.77
CA PRO A 39 -12.42 21.87 2.31
C PRO A 39 -12.88 20.41 2.40
N ALA A 40 -14.11 20.20 2.91
CA ALA A 40 -14.67 18.87 3.17
C ALA A 40 -14.70 17.93 1.94
N ASN A 41 -14.43 18.47 0.74
CA ASN A 41 -14.46 17.78 -0.55
C ASN A 41 -13.08 17.65 -1.22
N ALA A 42 -11.96 17.89 -0.53
CA ALA A 42 -10.64 17.57 -1.10
C ALA A 42 -10.50 16.05 -1.18
N ALA A 43 -10.40 15.50 -2.40
CA ALA A 43 -10.24 14.07 -2.62
C ALA A 43 -9.07 13.53 -1.79
N SER A 44 -9.38 12.54 -0.95
CA SER A 44 -8.42 11.83 -0.12
C SER A 44 -7.61 10.88 -1.00
N THR A 45 -6.55 11.40 -1.64
CA THR A 45 -5.68 10.63 -2.54
C THR A 45 -4.77 9.70 -1.73
N SER A 46 -4.67 8.44 -2.14
CA SER A 46 -3.73 7.49 -1.53
C SER A 46 -2.27 7.81 -1.88
N ARG A 47 -1.31 7.25 -1.13
CA ARG A 47 0.11 7.41 -1.45
C ARG A 47 0.45 6.87 -2.84
N LEU A 48 -0.16 5.75 -3.25
CA LEU A 48 0.02 5.16 -4.57
C LEU A 48 -0.45 6.10 -5.68
N GLU A 49 -1.66 6.62 -5.55
CA GLU A 49 -2.23 7.56 -6.53
C GLU A 49 -1.39 8.84 -6.60
N LEU A 50 -0.94 9.37 -5.46
CA LEU A 50 -0.07 10.56 -5.42
C LEU A 50 1.27 10.29 -6.09
N LEU A 51 1.87 9.12 -5.84
CA LEU A 51 3.11 8.69 -6.47
C LEU A 51 2.95 8.63 -7.99
N GLN A 52 1.95 7.89 -8.48
CA GLN A 52 1.66 7.74 -9.90
C GLN A 52 1.31 9.08 -10.56
N ALA A 53 0.52 9.92 -9.89
CA ALA A 53 0.20 11.26 -10.38
C ALA A 53 1.48 12.08 -10.55
N ASN A 54 2.51 11.87 -9.73
CA ASN A 54 3.83 12.50 -9.83
C ASN A 54 4.79 11.80 -10.80
N GLY A 55 4.34 10.76 -11.49
CA GLY A 55 5.17 9.96 -12.37
C GLY A 55 6.09 9.00 -11.62
N GLY A 56 5.89 8.77 -10.33
CA GLY A 56 6.66 7.79 -9.58
C GLY A 56 6.22 6.36 -9.90
N ILE A 57 7.15 5.42 -9.78
CA ILE A 57 6.91 3.99 -9.99
C ILE A 57 6.84 3.30 -8.61
N PRO A 58 5.79 2.52 -8.30
CA PRO A 58 5.70 1.86 -7.01
C PRO A 58 6.78 0.80 -6.87
N LEU A 59 7.56 0.90 -5.79
CA LEU A 59 8.61 -0.04 -5.43
C LEU A 59 8.08 -1.07 -4.44
N PHE A 60 8.15 -2.35 -4.80
CA PHE A 60 7.79 -3.48 -3.95
C PHE A 60 9.00 -4.36 -3.64
N PRO A 61 9.04 -5.02 -2.47
CA PRO A 61 10.05 -6.03 -2.19
C PRO A 61 9.89 -7.22 -3.14
N GLU A 62 11.02 -7.78 -3.57
CA GLU A 62 11.03 -9.02 -4.35
C GLU A 62 10.52 -10.18 -3.48
N VAL A 63 9.57 -10.94 -4.03
CA VAL A 63 9.04 -12.16 -3.40
C VAL A 63 9.55 -13.33 -4.21
N ALA A 64 10.72 -13.84 -3.87
CA ALA A 64 11.37 -14.87 -4.70
C ALA A 64 10.69 -16.24 -4.60
N ARG A 65 9.84 -16.46 -3.58
CA ARG A 65 9.17 -17.74 -3.29
C ARG A 65 7.81 -17.47 -2.65
N GLY A 66 6.86 -18.39 -2.86
CA GLY A 66 5.54 -18.30 -2.24
C GLY A 66 4.60 -17.29 -2.90
N GLU A 67 4.90 -16.85 -4.12
CA GLU A 67 4.11 -15.84 -4.87
C GLU A 67 2.63 -16.23 -5.04
N TYR A 68 2.31 -17.53 -5.13
CA TYR A 68 0.93 -18.01 -5.17
C TYR A 68 0.12 -17.60 -3.93
N LEU A 69 0.76 -17.37 -2.78
CA LEU A 69 0.09 -16.84 -1.59
C LEU A 69 -0.31 -15.38 -1.77
N LEU A 70 0.41 -14.58 -2.58
CA LEU A 70 -0.06 -13.24 -2.95
C LEU A 70 -1.34 -13.35 -3.76
N ALA A 71 -1.38 -14.22 -4.78
CA ALA A 71 -2.58 -14.43 -5.60
C ALA A 71 -3.78 -14.83 -4.73
N HIS A 72 -3.62 -15.82 -3.85
CA HIS A 72 -4.68 -16.22 -2.92
C HIS A 72 -5.09 -15.08 -1.98
N TRP A 73 -4.14 -14.28 -1.49
CA TRP A 73 -4.43 -13.15 -0.63
C TRP A 73 -5.21 -12.03 -1.36
N PHE A 74 -4.89 -11.77 -2.64
CA PHE A 74 -5.66 -10.86 -3.49
C PHE A 74 -7.08 -11.38 -3.76
N GLU A 75 -7.23 -12.66 -4.08
CA GLU A 75 -8.54 -13.31 -4.31
C GLU A 75 -9.41 -13.33 -3.04
N LEU A 76 -8.78 -13.46 -1.86
CA LEU A 76 -9.42 -13.33 -0.56
C LEU A 76 -9.89 -11.89 -0.24
N GLY A 77 -9.39 -10.89 -0.96
CA GLY A 77 -9.75 -9.48 -0.76
C GLY A 77 -8.86 -8.70 0.21
N LEU A 78 -7.64 -9.19 0.51
CA LEU A 78 -6.63 -8.61 1.42
C LEU A 78 -7.02 -8.54 2.91
N THR A 79 -8.25 -8.16 3.19
CA THR A 79 -8.81 -7.86 4.52
C THR A 79 -10.26 -8.29 4.58
N ALA A 80 -10.79 -8.42 5.79
CA ALA A 80 -12.21 -8.54 6.05
C ALA A 80 -12.80 -7.18 6.46
N THR A 81 -14.13 -7.11 6.51
CA THR A 81 -14.86 -5.94 7.02
C THR A 81 -15.60 -6.29 8.31
N SER A 82 -15.53 -5.40 9.30
CA SER A 82 -16.31 -5.46 10.53
C SER A 82 -17.16 -4.20 10.69
N GLY A 83 -18.04 -4.16 11.69
CA GLY A 83 -18.81 -2.96 12.01
C GLY A 83 -17.97 -1.73 12.38
N MET A 84 -16.69 -1.92 12.72
CA MET A 84 -15.74 -0.85 13.07
C MET A 84 -14.76 -0.50 11.93
N GLY A 85 -14.96 -1.06 10.73
CA GLY A 85 -14.07 -0.87 9.59
C GLY A 85 -13.29 -2.13 9.22
N LEU A 86 -12.17 -1.94 8.51
CA LEU A 86 -11.33 -3.03 8.01
C LEU A 86 -10.71 -3.82 9.17
N CYS A 87 -10.67 -5.14 9.03
CA CYS A 87 -10.02 -6.03 9.97
C CYS A 87 -9.26 -7.16 9.25
N PRO A 88 -8.32 -7.85 9.93
CA PRO A 88 -7.55 -8.91 9.29
C PRO A 88 -8.40 -10.16 9.01
N LEU A 89 -8.16 -10.80 7.86
CA LEU A 89 -8.79 -12.06 7.44
C LEU A 89 -8.66 -13.14 8.52
N SER A 90 -9.78 -13.68 8.97
CA SER A 90 -9.85 -14.77 9.94
C SER A 90 -9.41 -16.11 9.34
N PHE A 91 -9.02 -17.05 10.21
CA PHE A 91 -8.77 -18.43 9.76
C PHE A 91 -10.01 -19.11 9.19
N GLN A 92 -11.22 -18.69 9.59
CA GLN A 92 -12.46 -19.23 9.05
C GLN A 92 -12.63 -18.84 7.58
N GLU A 93 -12.37 -17.58 7.23
CA GLU A 93 -12.41 -17.09 5.83
C GLU A 93 -11.34 -17.78 4.98
N ILE A 94 -10.12 -17.87 5.49
CA ILE A 94 -9.01 -18.55 4.79
C ILE A 94 -9.34 -20.02 4.53
N ASN A 95 -9.88 -20.73 5.52
CA ASN A 95 -10.27 -22.13 5.39
C ASN A 95 -11.47 -22.30 4.45
N ALA A 96 -12.45 -21.40 4.49
CA ALA A 96 -13.59 -21.42 3.57
C ALA A 96 -13.13 -21.21 2.13
N PHE A 97 -12.28 -20.21 1.88
CA PHE A 97 -11.67 -19.96 0.58
C PHE A 97 -10.92 -21.17 0.05
N ALA A 98 -10.06 -21.78 0.87
CA ALA A 98 -9.30 -22.96 0.47
C ALA A 98 -10.23 -24.12 0.07
N LYS A 99 -11.29 -24.37 0.84
CA LYS A 99 -12.28 -25.40 0.54
C LYS A 99 -13.08 -25.12 -0.74
N CYS A 100 -13.56 -23.90 -0.92
CA CYS A 100 -14.36 -23.51 -2.08
C CYS A 100 -13.56 -23.58 -3.39
N ASN A 101 -12.25 -23.35 -3.32
CA ASN A 101 -11.37 -23.37 -4.49
C ASN A 101 -10.57 -24.68 -4.64
N GLY A 102 -10.78 -25.67 -3.77
CA GLY A 102 -10.05 -26.95 -3.82
C GLY A 102 -8.56 -26.82 -3.54
N ILE A 103 -8.14 -25.79 -2.82
CA ILE A 103 -6.74 -25.51 -2.47
C ILE A 103 -6.40 -26.24 -1.16
N ASN A 104 -5.28 -26.97 -1.14
CA ASN A 104 -4.76 -27.59 0.06
C ASN A 104 -3.70 -26.72 0.71
N LEU A 105 -4.11 -25.82 1.61
CA LEU A 105 -3.18 -24.97 2.35
C LEU A 105 -2.49 -25.73 3.49
N LEU A 106 -1.18 -25.66 3.53
CA LEU A 106 -0.36 -26.04 4.67
C LEU A 106 -0.60 -25.09 5.85
N ALA A 107 -0.32 -25.57 7.06
CA ALA A 107 -0.51 -24.79 8.28
C ALA A 107 0.27 -23.46 8.26
N TRP A 108 1.48 -23.46 7.71
CA TRP A 108 2.30 -22.25 7.64
C TRP A 108 1.70 -21.22 6.68
N GLU A 109 1.16 -21.66 5.54
CA GLU A 109 0.56 -20.78 4.52
C GLU A 109 -0.67 -20.08 5.06
N SER A 110 -1.54 -20.82 5.76
CA SER A 110 -2.72 -20.26 6.41
C SER A 110 -2.34 -19.20 7.45
N VAL A 111 -1.30 -19.46 8.24
CA VAL A 111 -0.75 -18.49 9.20
C VAL A 111 -0.18 -17.27 8.48
N THR A 112 0.55 -17.47 7.38
CA THR A 112 1.16 -16.40 6.60
C THR A 112 0.12 -15.50 5.94
N LEU A 113 -0.93 -16.05 5.33
CA LEU A 113 -2.05 -15.27 4.77
C LEU A 113 -2.71 -14.38 5.82
N ARG A 114 -2.96 -14.92 7.02
CA ARG A 114 -3.51 -14.13 8.13
C ARG A 114 -2.54 -13.05 8.64
N ARG A 115 -1.23 -13.34 8.68
CA ARG A 115 -0.21 -12.36 9.06
C ARG A 115 -0.08 -11.24 8.02
N MET A 116 -0.08 -11.58 6.73
CA MET A 116 -0.09 -10.59 5.64
C MET A 116 -1.28 -9.64 5.78
N SER A 117 -2.49 -10.19 5.98
CA SER A 117 -3.70 -9.39 6.20
C SER A 117 -3.59 -8.49 7.44
N THR A 118 -3.06 -9.02 8.55
CA THR A 118 -2.84 -8.27 9.78
C THR A 118 -1.90 -7.09 9.57
N GLU A 119 -0.74 -7.36 9.00
CA GLU A 119 0.32 -6.38 8.81
C GLU A 119 -0.07 -5.33 7.77
N TYR A 120 -0.84 -5.71 6.75
CA TYR A 120 -1.46 -4.76 5.82
C TYR A 120 -2.39 -3.79 6.54
N VAL A 121 -3.33 -4.27 7.37
CA VAL A 121 -4.27 -3.39 8.11
C VAL A 121 -3.52 -2.47 9.08
N MET A 122 -2.54 -3.01 9.80
CA MET A 122 -1.73 -2.22 10.72
C MET A 122 -0.95 -1.12 9.98
N GLN A 123 -0.34 -1.47 8.84
CA GLN A 123 0.44 -0.51 8.06
C GLN A 123 -0.45 0.51 7.34
N LEU A 124 -1.67 0.14 6.93
CA LEU A 124 -2.67 1.05 6.38
C LEU A 124 -3.01 2.16 7.39
N GLY A 125 -3.32 1.78 8.64
CA GLY A 125 -3.59 2.74 9.71
C GLY A 125 -2.36 3.57 10.11
N ALA A 126 -1.18 2.95 10.20
CA ALA A 126 0.06 3.68 10.49
C ALA A 126 0.39 4.70 9.38
N GLY A 127 0.12 4.35 8.13
CA GLY A 127 0.39 5.16 6.94
C GLY A 127 -0.44 6.44 6.83
N GLU A 128 -1.53 6.54 7.59
CA GLU A 128 -2.31 7.78 7.75
C GLU A 128 -1.47 8.90 8.37
N THR A 129 -0.42 8.57 9.12
CA THR A 129 0.56 9.56 9.60
C THR A 129 1.43 10.01 8.42
N PRO A 130 1.49 11.31 8.09
CA PRO A 130 2.28 11.79 6.93
C PRO A 130 3.75 11.37 6.97
N GLU A 131 4.36 11.44 8.15
CA GLU A 131 5.76 11.10 8.42
C GLU A 131 6.01 9.58 8.48
N CYS A 132 5.00 8.74 8.27
CA CYS A 132 5.18 7.29 8.25
C CYS A 132 6.10 6.90 7.07
N PRO A 133 7.30 6.36 7.33
CA PRO A 133 8.21 5.96 6.27
C PRO A 133 7.69 4.69 5.55
N PRO A 134 8.06 4.50 4.28
CA PRO A 134 7.77 3.27 3.55
C PRO A 134 8.46 2.07 4.23
N PRO A 135 7.77 0.92 4.37
CA PRO A 135 8.37 -0.31 4.87
C PRO A 135 9.54 -0.85 4.03
N TYR A 136 9.54 -0.56 2.72
CA TYR A 136 10.55 -1.03 1.78
C TYR A 136 11.03 0.08 0.85
N GLY A 137 12.36 0.27 0.84
CA GLY A 137 13.06 1.19 -0.06
C GLY A 137 12.65 2.65 0.09
N ASP A 138 12.96 3.45 -0.94
CA ASP A 138 12.50 4.83 -1.05
C ASP A 138 11.77 5.03 -2.39
N PRO A 139 10.43 4.85 -2.41
CA PRO A 139 9.64 4.95 -3.63
C PRO A 139 9.57 6.39 -4.17
N VAL A 140 9.95 7.40 -3.38
CA VAL A 140 9.93 8.80 -3.82
C VAL A 140 11.06 9.11 -4.80
N ASN A 141 12.11 8.27 -4.88
CA ASN A 141 13.25 8.51 -5.77
C ASN A 141 13.18 7.77 -7.12
N GLN A 142 12.11 7.01 -7.38
CA GLN A 142 11.95 6.29 -8.64
C GLN A 142 10.87 6.95 -9.50
N PHE A 143 11.29 7.68 -10.54
CA PHE A 143 10.40 8.41 -11.44
C PHE A 143 10.47 7.93 -12.89
N ASP A 144 9.33 7.94 -13.55
CA ASP A 144 9.16 7.89 -14.99
C ASP A 144 9.53 9.25 -15.60
N ARG A 145 10.57 9.22 -16.43
CA ARG A 145 11.13 10.39 -17.08
C ARG A 145 10.13 11.12 -17.97
N GLU A 146 9.25 10.41 -18.67
CA GLU A 146 8.32 11.05 -19.62
C GLU A 146 7.24 11.88 -18.91
N ILE A 147 6.75 11.38 -17.78
CA ILE A 147 5.73 12.07 -16.97
C ILE A 147 6.34 13.31 -16.31
N VAL A 148 7.56 13.17 -15.78
CA VAL A 148 8.32 14.27 -15.19
C VAL A 148 8.61 15.36 -16.23
N GLU A 149 9.05 15.00 -17.43
CA GLU A 149 9.33 15.95 -18.52
C GLU A 149 8.06 16.73 -18.93
N LYS A 150 6.90 16.06 -19.06
CA LYS A 150 5.63 16.72 -19.37
C LYS A 150 5.21 17.72 -18.28
N LYS A 151 5.35 17.36 -17.00
CA LYS A 151 5.04 18.25 -15.87
C LYS A 151 6.00 19.43 -15.75
N ILE A 152 7.29 19.19 -15.96
CA ILE A 152 8.29 20.25 -15.98
C ILE A 152 7.95 21.24 -17.10
N SER A 153 7.67 20.73 -18.31
CA SER A 153 7.30 21.58 -19.46
C SER A 153 6.03 22.40 -19.20
N SER A 154 5.00 21.81 -18.61
CA SER A 154 3.75 22.53 -18.30
C SER A 154 3.95 23.58 -17.19
N ALA A 155 4.72 23.26 -16.15
CA ALA A 155 5.05 24.20 -15.07
C ALA A 155 5.89 25.38 -15.57
N PHE A 156 6.88 25.13 -16.44
CA PHE A 156 7.66 26.19 -17.07
C PHE A 156 6.80 27.09 -17.96
N ARG A 157 5.89 26.52 -18.76
CA ARG A 157 4.96 27.32 -19.59
C ARG A 157 4.05 28.19 -18.72
N ALA A 158 3.51 27.65 -17.63
CA ALA A 158 2.65 28.39 -16.71
C ALA A 158 3.39 29.55 -16.02
N LEU A 159 4.66 29.36 -15.64
CA LEU A 159 5.52 30.41 -15.09
C LEU A 159 5.82 31.52 -16.11
N ILE A 160 6.08 31.16 -17.36
CA ILE A 160 6.33 32.13 -18.43
C ILE A 160 5.07 32.93 -18.74
N SER A 161 3.90 32.30 -18.82
CA SER A 161 2.63 33.01 -19.08
C SER A 161 2.23 33.93 -17.92
N ALA A 162 2.48 33.53 -16.68
CA ALA A 162 2.17 34.32 -15.48
C ALA A 162 3.05 35.57 -15.32
N ARG A 163 4.20 35.66 -16.01
CA ARG A 163 5.10 36.82 -15.99
C ARG A 163 4.82 37.83 -17.10
N VAL A 164 4.00 37.46 -18.08
CA VAL A 164 3.66 38.28 -19.26
C VAL A 164 2.24 38.88 -19.14
N SER A 165 1.49 38.55 -18.08
CA SER A 165 0.22 39.20 -17.68
C SER A 165 0.47 40.19 -16.54
#